data_AF-A0A7W1ZB79-F1
#
_entry.id   AF-A0A7W1ZB79-F1
#
_cell.length_a   1.000
_cell.length_b   1.000
_cell.length_c   1.000
_cell.angle_alpha   90.00
_cell.angle_beta   90.00
_cell.angle_gamma   90.00
#
_symmetry.space_group_name_H-M   'P 1'
#
loop_
_entity.id
_entity.type
_entity.pdbx_description
1 polymer ?
#
loop_
_entity_poly.entity_id
_entity_poly.type
_entity_poly.pdbx_seq_one_letter_code
_entity_poly.pdbx_strand_id
1 'polypeptide(L)'
;DGEVLVEATTPTPTPRTARSMLRSPIALIAFTVTVAELGDKTQLTTATLAARSHPVYTWAGATLGLMAAGVLGALLGRELGDRLPRRALSYVSAGLFLIVGIIMIATALS
;
A
#
# COMPACT_ATOMS: atom_id res chain seq x y z
N ASP A 1 -40.62 -52.98 -7.28
CA ASP A 1 -39.88 -52.13 -8.24
C ASP A 1 -40.15 -50.65 -7.98
N GLY A 2 -39.61 -50.10 -6.88
CA GLY A 2 -39.94 -48.75 -6.40
C GLY A 2 -38.79 -48.01 -5.72
N GLU A 3 -37.55 -48.42 -5.97
CA GLU A 3 -36.35 -47.75 -5.45
C GLU A 3 -35.72 -46.90 -6.57
N VAL A 4 -36.45 -45.87 -6.99
CA VAL A 4 -35.87 -44.78 -7.78
C VAL A 4 -35.31 -43.78 -6.78
N LEU A 5 -34.17 -44.12 -6.17
CA LEU A 5 -33.30 -43.12 -5.55
C LEU A 5 -32.68 -42.33 -6.70
N VAL A 6 -33.38 -41.30 -7.15
CA VAL A 6 -32.78 -40.19 -7.88
C VAL A 6 -31.82 -39.52 -6.90
N GLU A 7 -30.61 -40.07 -6.82
CA GLU A 7 -29.45 -39.42 -6.21
C GLU A 7 -29.21 -38.16 -7.03
N ALA A 8 -29.87 -37.07 -6.62
CA ALA A 8 -29.65 -35.75 -7.13
C ALA A 8 -28.17 -35.45 -6.91
N THR A 9 -27.37 -35.70 -7.94
CA THR A 9 -25.96 -35.34 -7.97
C THR A 9 -25.93 -33.83 -8.01
N THR A 10 -26.05 -33.20 -6.84
CA THR A 10 -25.79 -31.77 -6.66
C THR A 10 -24.40 -31.54 -7.22
N PRO A 11 -24.24 -30.73 -8.29
CA PRO A 11 -22.92 -30.43 -8.79
C PRO A 11 -22.17 -29.74 -7.66
N THR A 12 -21.16 -30.39 -7.09
CA THR A 12 -20.29 -29.80 -6.10
C THR A 12 -19.66 -28.56 -6.74
N PRO A 13 -19.91 -27.33 -6.23
CA PRO A 13 -19.26 -26.15 -6.76
C PRO A 13 -17.77 -26.32 -6.51
N THR A 14 -17.01 -26.56 -7.58
CA THR A 14 -15.56 -26.70 -7.51
C THR A 14 -14.96 -25.30 -7.38
N PRO A 15 -14.27 -24.97 -6.27
CA PRO A 15 -13.66 -23.66 -6.10
C PRO A 15 -12.36 -23.58 -6.92
N ARG A 16 -12.48 -23.52 -8.26
CA ARG A 16 -11.32 -23.50 -9.19
C ARG A 16 -10.81 -22.10 -9.52
N THR A 17 -11.37 -21.05 -8.95
CA THR A 17 -11.07 -19.67 -9.37
C THR A 17 -9.94 -19.01 -8.56
N ALA A 18 -9.70 -19.45 -7.33
CA ALA A 18 -8.68 -18.83 -6.46
C ALA A 18 -7.22 -19.21 -6.82
N ARG A 19 -7.02 -20.30 -7.59
CA ARG A 19 -5.68 -20.86 -7.86
C ARG A 19 -4.93 -20.21 -9.04
N SER A 20 -5.57 -19.39 -9.88
CA SER A 20 -4.88 -18.82 -11.06
C SER A 20 -4.15 -17.51 -10.76
N MET A 21 -4.66 -16.69 -9.83
CA MET A 21 -3.98 -15.46 -9.39
C MET A 21 -2.62 -15.74 -8.73
N LEU A 22 -2.48 -16.90 -8.09
CA LEU A 22 -1.26 -17.34 -7.40
C LEU A 22 -0.10 -17.68 -8.36
N ARG A 23 -0.34 -17.78 -9.68
CA ARG A 23 0.69 -18.18 -10.65
C ARG A 23 1.44 -17.01 -11.29
N SER A 24 0.90 -15.79 -11.20
CA SER A 24 1.56 -14.59 -11.71
C SER A 24 2.27 -13.87 -10.55
N PRO A 25 3.62 -13.87 -10.49
CA PRO A 25 4.34 -13.14 -9.46
C PRO A 25 4.01 -11.64 -9.49
N ILE A 26 3.73 -11.08 -10.68
CA ILE A 26 3.32 -9.69 -10.85
C ILE A 26 1.96 -9.43 -10.20
N ALA A 27 0.98 -10.33 -10.41
CA ALA A 27 -0.35 -10.18 -9.82
C ALA A 27 -0.30 -10.29 -8.30
N LEU A 28 0.53 -11.19 -7.76
CA LEU A 28 0.73 -11.32 -6.33
C LEU A 28 1.36 -10.06 -5.74
N ILE A 29 2.43 -9.54 -6.34
CA ILE A 29 3.09 -8.30 -5.89
C ILE A 29 2.12 -7.12 -5.97
N ALA A 30 1.44 -6.94 -7.10
CA ALA A 30 0.48 -5.85 -7.27
C ALA A 30 -0.64 -5.93 -6.23
N PHE A 31 -1.19 -7.12 -5.98
CA PHE A 31 -2.21 -7.33 -4.97
C PHE A 31 -1.69 -7.04 -3.56
N THR A 32 -0.54 -7.60 -3.17
CA THR A 32 0.04 -7.40 -1.84
C THR A 32 0.39 -5.94 -1.60
N VAL A 33 1.02 -5.26 -2.56
CA VAL A 33 1.33 -3.82 -2.45
C VAL A 33 0.05 -3.01 -2.38
N THR A 34 -0.94 -3.30 -3.24
CA THR A 34 -2.21 -2.59 -3.22
C THR A 34 -2.92 -2.75 -1.88
N VAL A 35 -2.93 -3.95 -1.28
CA VAL A 35 -3.54 -4.21 0.03
C VAL A 35 -2.72 -3.55 1.16
N ALA A 36 -1.39 -3.57 1.09
CA ALA A 36 -0.52 -2.95 2.09
C ALA A 36 -0.61 -1.41 2.07
N GLU A 37 -0.80 -0.83 0.88
CA GLU A 37 -0.89 0.61 0.65
C GLU A 37 -2.35 1.12 0.65
N LEU A 38 -3.35 0.23 0.67
CA LEU A 38 -4.76 0.63 0.60
C LEU A 38 -5.13 1.41 1.87
N GLY A 39 -5.60 2.64 1.68
CA GLY A 39 -5.95 3.50 2.82
C GLY A 39 -4.74 4.16 3.48
N ASP A 40 -3.60 4.26 2.79
CA ASP A 40 -2.56 5.20 3.22
C ASP A 40 -3.17 6.60 3.42
N LYS A 41 -2.59 7.35 4.36
CA LYS A 41 -3.04 8.70 4.75
C LYS A 41 -3.12 9.62 3.53
N THR A 42 -2.25 9.43 2.55
CA THR A 42 -2.25 10.17 1.29
C THR A 42 -3.50 9.90 0.45
N GLN A 43 -3.98 8.66 0.41
CA GLN A 43 -5.19 8.27 -0.33
C GLN A 43 -6.44 8.87 0.31
N LEU A 44 -6.56 8.81 1.63
CA LEU A 44 -7.69 9.42 2.36
C LEU A 44 -7.70 10.95 2.21
N THR A 45 -6.52 11.58 2.26
CA THR A 45 -6.38 13.04 2.05
C THR A 45 -6.76 13.42 0.62
N THR A 46 -6.34 12.64 -0.37
CA THR A 46 -6.68 12.90 -1.79
C THR A 46 -8.17 12.66 -2.05
N ALA A 47 -8.77 11.62 -1.47
CA ALA A 47 -10.18 11.33 -1.60
C ALA A 47 -11.06 12.41 -0.96
N THR A 48 -10.70 12.89 0.24
CA THR A 48 -11.40 14.00 0.89
C THR A 48 -11.23 15.33 0.13
N LEU A 49 -10.04 15.58 -0.43
CA LEU A 49 -9.83 16.75 -1.28
C LEU A 49 -10.66 16.65 -2.57
N ALA A 50 -10.75 15.47 -3.19
CA ALA A 50 -11.53 15.20 -4.39
C ALA A 50 -13.04 15.31 -4.14
N ALA A 51 -13.50 14.99 -2.93
CA ALA A 51 -14.88 15.18 -2.53
C ALA A 51 -15.26 16.66 -2.34
N ARG A 52 -14.28 17.53 -2.02
CA ARG A 52 -14.48 18.96 -1.76
C ARG A 52 -14.13 19.88 -2.94
N SER A 53 -13.38 19.39 -3.91
CA SER A 53 -12.88 20.17 -5.06
C SER A 53 -13.13 19.42 -6.37
N HIS A 54 -12.85 20.05 -7.51
CA HIS A 54 -13.10 19.41 -8.80
C HIS A 54 -12.15 18.21 -9.00
N PRO A 55 -12.65 16.98 -9.27
CA PRO A 55 -11.85 15.76 -9.26
C PRO A 55 -10.61 15.80 -10.17
N VAL A 56 -10.73 16.48 -11.33
CA VAL A 56 -9.63 16.63 -12.30
C VAL A 56 -8.48 17.46 -11.72
N TYR A 57 -8.80 18.56 -11.01
CA TYR A 57 -7.76 19.41 -10.40
C TYR A 57 -7.14 18.73 -9.19
N THR A 58 -7.92 17.95 -8.42
CA THR A 58 -7.37 17.14 -7.33
C THR A 58 -6.41 16.09 -7.85
N TRP A 59 -6.78 15.37 -8.90
CA TRP A 59 -5.92 14.36 -9.52
C TRP A 59 -4.62 14.99 -10.01
N ALA A 60 -4.70 16.07 -10.79
CA ALA A 60 -3.53 16.77 -11.30
C ALA A 60 -2.64 17.31 -10.17
N GLY A 61 -3.23 17.94 -9.15
CA GLY A 61 -2.51 18.48 -8.00
C GLY A 61 -1.84 17.38 -7.16
N ALA A 62 -2.52 16.26 -6.91
CA ALA A 62 -1.97 15.13 -6.17
C ALA A 62 -0.81 14.47 -6.94
N THR A 63 -0.97 14.25 -8.25
CA THR A 63 0.10 13.71 -9.10
C THR A 63 1.32 14.64 -9.12
N LEU A 64 1.12 15.95 -9.32
CA LEU A 64 2.21 16.92 -9.31
C LEU A 64 2.89 17.00 -7.94
N GLY A 65 2.12 16.99 -6.85
CA GLY A 65 2.65 17.00 -5.49
C GLY A 65 3.52 15.77 -5.20
N LEU A 66 3.07 14.59 -5.60
CA LEU A 66 3.81 13.34 -5.42
C LEU A 66 5.11 13.33 -6.26
N MET A 67 5.04 13.80 -7.51
CA MET A 67 6.22 13.93 -8.37
C MET A 67 7.23 14.93 -7.79
N ALA A 68 6.76 16.08 -7.33
CA ALA A 68 7.62 17.09 -6.70
C ALA A 68 8.30 16.54 -5.43
N ALA A 69 7.55 15.85 -4.56
CA ALA A 69 8.10 15.20 -3.38
C ALA A 69 9.17 14.16 -3.75
N GLY A 70 8.92 13.33 -4.77
CA GLY A 70 9.88 12.34 -5.27
C GLY A 70 11.15 12.98 -5.83
N VAL A 71 11.03 14.05 -6.63
CA VAL A 71 12.18 14.78 -7.19
C VAL A 71 13.00 15.43 -6.07
N LEU A 72 12.36 16.10 -5.13
CA LEU A 72 13.05 16.69 -3.98
C LEU A 72 13.76 15.61 -3.16
N GLY A 73 13.10 14.49 -2.89
CA GLY A 73 13.69 13.34 -2.21
C GLY A 73 14.91 12.77 -2.95
N ALA A 74 14.84 12.64 -4.27
CA ALA A 74 15.96 12.16 -5.09
C ALA A 74 17.14 13.15 -5.12
N LEU A 75 16.87 14.45 -5.21
CA LEU A 75 17.90 15.49 -5.18
C LEU A 75 18.62 15.53 -3.82
N LEU A 76 17.86 15.53 -2.73
CA LEU A 76 18.42 15.44 -1.38
C LEU A 76 19.18 14.13 -1.19
N GLY A 77 18.59 13.01 -1.62
CA GLY A 77 19.21 11.69 -1.54
C GLY A 77 20.54 11.61 -2.28
N ARG A 78 20.67 12.28 -3.43
CA ARG A 78 21.93 12.35 -4.18
C ARG A 78 22.99 13.17 -3.45
N GLU A 79 22.65 14.38 -3.01
CA GLU A 79 23.60 15.27 -2.33
C GLU A 79 24.05 14.72 -0.97
N LEU A 80 23.13 14.13 -0.21
CA LEU A 80 23.43 13.52 1.09
C LEU A 80 24.08 12.14 0.93
N GLY A 81 23.70 11.37 -0.08
CA GLY A 81 24.21 10.02 -0.33
C GLY A 81 25.72 9.98 -0.59
N ASP A 82 26.24 10.98 -1.30
CA ASP A 82 27.68 11.08 -1.61
C ASP A 82 28.53 11.47 -0.39
N ARG A 83 27.92 12.06 0.65
CA ARG A 83 28.62 12.56 1.83
C ARG A 83 28.40 11.74 3.11
N LEU A 84 27.42 10.84 3.14
CA LEU A 84 27.04 10.13 4.36
C LEU A 84 27.67 8.74 4.45
N PRO A 85 28.49 8.46 5.48
CA PRO A 85 28.96 7.11 5.74
C PRO A 85 27.78 6.20 6.11
N ARG A 86 27.68 5.02 5.49
CA ARG A 86 26.58 4.04 5.67
C ARG A 86 26.20 3.79 7.14
N ARG A 87 27.18 3.79 8.05
CA ARG A 87 26.95 3.59 9.49
C ARG A 87 26.15 4.73 10.11
N ALA A 88 26.46 5.98 9.78
CA ALA A 88 25.73 7.14 10.29
C ALA A 88 24.27 7.12 9.83
N LEU A 89 24.02 6.78 8.56
CA LEU A 89 22.66 6.66 8.03
C LEU A 89 21.83 5.61 8.78
N SER A 90 22.44 4.47 9.13
CA SER A 90 21.78 3.41 9.90
C SER A 90 21.45 3.83 11.33
N TYR A 91 22.34 4.57 12.01
CA TYR A 91 22.05 5.05 13.36
C TYR A 91 20.98 6.15 13.35
N VAL A 92 21.01 7.04 12.35
CA VAL A 92 20.00 8.09 12.19
C VAL A 92 18.63 7.49 11.92
N SER A 93 18.52 6.53 11.00
CA SER A 93 17.24 5.88 10.70
C SER A 93 16.70 5.10 11.91
N ALA A 94 17.55 4.35 12.61
CA ALA A 94 17.16 3.64 13.84
C ALA A 94 16.66 4.61 14.92
N GLY A 95 17.38 5.72 15.13
CA GLY A 95 16.98 6.76 16.08
C GLY A 95 15.65 7.41 15.71
N LEU A 96 15.47 7.76 14.44
CA LEU A 96 14.21 8.35 13.96
C LEU A 96 13.04 7.37 14.14
N PHE A 97 13.23 6.10 13.82
CA PHE A 97 12.21 5.07 13.99
C PHE A 97 11.83 4.87 15.46
N LEU A 98 12.83 4.88 16.36
CA LEU A 98 12.61 4.79 17.80
C LEU A 98 11.81 5.99 18.31
N ILE A 99 12.21 7.21 17.93
CA ILE A 99 11.53 8.45 18.33
C ILE A 99 10.07 8.44 17.85
N VAL A 100 9.85 8.18 16.56
CA VAL A 100 8.49 8.12 15.99
C VAL A 100 7.67 7.01 16.66
N GLY A 101 8.27 5.85 16.93
CA GLY A 101 7.61 4.76 17.65
C GLY A 101 7.19 5.16 19.07
N ILE A 102 8.07 5.84 19.83
CA ILE A 102 7.75 6.36 21.16
C ILE A 102 6.63 7.40 21.07
N ILE A 103 6.72 8.36 20.14
CA ILE A 103 5.68 9.37 19.93
C ILE A 103 4.35 8.68 19.63
N MET A 104 4.33 7.69 18.73
CA MET A 104 3.13 6.96 18.34
C MET A 104 2.49 6.22 19.51
N ILE A 105 3.31 5.56 20.34
CA ILE A 105 2.85 4.92 21.59
C ILE A 105 2.28 5.96 22.55
N ALA A 106 2.98 7.07 22.77
CA ALA A 106 2.52 8.15 23.65
C ALA A 106 1.18 8.74 23.18
N THR A 107 1.04 9.05 21.88
CA THR A 107 -0.24 9.52 21.30
C THR A 107 -1.35 8.49 21.34
N ALA A 108 -1.03 7.19 21.38
CA ALA A 108 -2.03 6.14 21.52
C ALA A 108 -2.48 5.94 22.98
N LEU A 109 -1.66 6.34 23.95
CA LEU A 109 -1.93 6.26 25.39
C LEU A 109 -2.59 7.52 25.96
N SER A 110 -2.37 8.69 25.34
CA SER A 110 -2.98 9.97 25.70
C SER A 110 -4.41 10.09 25.17
#